data_AF-A0A2H6B6G4-F1
#
_entry.id   AF-A0A2H6B6G4-F1
#
_cell.length_a   1.000
_cell.length_b   1.000
_cell.length_c   1.000
_cell.angle_alpha   90.00
_cell.angle_beta   90.00
_cell.angle_gamma   90.00
#
_symmetry.space_group_name_H-M   'P 1'
#
loop_
_entity.id
_entity.type
_entity.pdbx_description
1 polymer ?
#
loop_
_entity_poly.entity_id
_entity_poly.type
_entity_poly.pdbx_seq_one_letter_code
_entity_poly.pdbx_strand_id
1 'polypeptide(L)'
;MSLVEQFERIVTALPDDWSYLELDLELRRPQQFVEAATLLTQVNAIPDTRDGLRFTIRVAHRFGHAAAVPAVRATLRLLDEQGIDAALALRDVRAGRAEVVPMWGRPESVRREFQRLRMQ
;
A
#
# COMPACT_ATOMS: atom_id res chain seq x y z
N MET A 1 -0.15 -21.39 -1.57
CA MET A 1 -0.37 -20.22 -2.45
C MET A 1 0.79 -19.29 -2.27
N SER A 2 1.49 -18.97 -3.35
CA SER A 2 2.66 -18.08 -3.31
C SER A 2 2.25 -16.65 -2.97
N LEU A 3 3.18 -15.82 -2.49
CA LEU A 3 2.94 -14.41 -2.22
C LEU A 3 2.51 -13.66 -3.47
N VAL A 4 3.12 -13.98 -4.62
CA VAL A 4 2.72 -13.44 -5.92
C VAL A 4 1.25 -13.77 -6.23
N GLU A 5 0.82 -15.01 -6.04
CA GLU A 5 -0.58 -15.41 -6.28
C GLU A 5 -1.57 -14.68 -5.37
N GLN A 6 -1.23 -14.46 -4.08
CA GLN A 6 -2.11 -13.69 -3.18
C GLN A 6 -2.21 -12.23 -3.62
N PHE A 7 -1.07 -11.63 -4.00
CA PHE A 7 -1.02 -10.24 -4.44
C PHE A 7 -1.81 -10.01 -5.73
N GLU A 8 -1.62 -10.85 -6.75
CA GLU A 8 -2.36 -10.75 -8.01
C GLU A 8 -3.87 -10.87 -7.79
N ARG A 9 -4.29 -11.79 -6.91
CA ARG A 9 -5.70 -11.94 -6.55
C ARG A 9 -6.26 -10.68 -5.89
N ILE A 10 -5.52 -10.07 -4.97
CA ILE A 10 -5.94 -8.83 -4.30
C ILE A 10 -6.08 -7.72 -5.34
N VAL A 11 -5.04 -7.46 -6.13
CA VAL A 11 -5.02 -6.35 -7.09
C VAL A 11 -6.10 -6.51 -8.17
N THR A 12 -6.30 -7.72 -8.69
CA THR A 12 -7.31 -8.00 -9.72
C THR A 12 -8.75 -7.84 -9.20
N ALA A 13 -8.96 -7.94 -7.89
CA ALA A 13 -10.27 -7.74 -7.29
C ALA A 13 -10.61 -6.26 -7.03
N LEU A 14 -9.64 -5.34 -7.16
CA LEU A 14 -9.86 -3.91 -6.91
C LEU A 14 -10.51 -3.20 -8.10
N PRO A 15 -11.31 -2.15 -7.88
CA PRO A 15 -11.83 -1.31 -8.97
C PRO A 15 -10.68 -0.56 -9.66
N ASP A 16 -10.73 -0.41 -10.98
CA ASP A 16 -9.63 0.16 -11.79
C ASP A 16 -9.16 1.57 -11.34
N ASP A 17 -10.00 2.33 -10.65
CA ASP A 17 -9.69 3.68 -10.17
C ASP A 17 -9.03 3.73 -8.78
N TRP A 18 -8.63 2.58 -8.21
CA TRP A 18 -7.83 2.56 -6.99
C TRP A 18 -6.49 3.29 -7.18
N SER A 19 -6.03 3.96 -6.13
CA SER A 19 -4.82 4.81 -6.15
C SER A 19 -3.82 4.45 -5.05
N TYR A 20 -4.31 3.86 -3.96
CA TYR A 20 -3.50 3.43 -2.84
C TYR A 20 -4.01 2.10 -2.29
N LEU A 21 -3.06 1.23 -1.98
CA LEU A 21 -3.29 -0.07 -1.38
C LEU A 21 -2.27 -0.26 -0.26
N GLU A 22 -2.73 -0.64 0.93
CA GLU A 22 -1.87 -1.02 2.06
C GLU A 22 -2.04 -2.51 2.34
N LEU A 23 -0.91 -3.21 2.39
CA LEU A 23 -0.81 -4.63 2.68
C LEU A 23 0.05 -4.84 3.90
N ASP A 24 -0.31 -5.82 4.71
CA ASP A 24 0.61 -6.40 5.68
C ASP A 24 1.14 -7.73 5.15
N LEU A 25 2.46 -7.90 5.27
CA LEU A 25 3.14 -9.17 5.12
C LEU A 25 3.51 -9.69 6.50
N GLU A 26 2.91 -10.81 6.91
CA GLU A 26 3.19 -11.48 8.18
C GLU A 26 4.19 -12.61 7.96
N LEU A 27 5.36 -12.51 8.58
CA LEU A 27 6.41 -13.51 8.55
C LEU A 27 6.17 -14.58 9.63
N ARG A 28 6.21 -15.85 9.24
CA ARG A 28 5.91 -16.98 10.14
C ARG A 28 7.15 -17.54 10.84
N ARG A 29 8.34 -17.26 10.31
CA ARG A 29 9.62 -17.78 10.82
C ARG A 29 10.54 -16.63 11.21
N PRO A 30 10.78 -16.40 12.51
CA PRO A 30 11.65 -15.32 12.97
C PRO A 30 13.06 -15.34 12.41
N GLN A 31 13.58 -16.53 12.08
CA GLN A 31 14.93 -16.69 11.55
C GLN A 31 15.10 -16.10 10.15
N GLN A 32 14.00 -15.92 9.40
CA GLN A 32 14.00 -15.37 8.04
C GLN A 32 13.86 -13.84 8.02
N PHE A 33 13.84 -13.18 9.18
CA PHE A 33 13.51 -11.76 9.28
C PHE A 33 14.52 -10.89 8.53
N VAL A 34 15.82 -11.17 8.66
CA VAL A 34 16.87 -10.36 8.05
C VAL A 34 16.81 -10.49 6.53
N GLU A 35 16.71 -11.71 6.01
CA GLU A 35 16.60 -11.97 4.58
C GLU A 35 15.34 -11.32 3.98
N ALA A 36 14.19 -11.47 4.65
CA ALA A 36 12.94 -10.84 4.25
C ALA A 36 13.06 -9.31 4.25
N ALA A 37 13.60 -8.72 5.33
CA ALA A 37 13.79 -7.28 5.46
C ALA A 37 14.69 -6.73 4.35
N THR A 38 15.80 -7.41 4.04
CA THR A 38 16.72 -7.02 2.96
C THR A 38 15.99 -6.95 1.62
N LEU A 39 15.21 -7.96 1.26
CA LEU A 39 14.47 -7.98 0.00
C LEU A 39 13.37 -6.92 -0.05
N LEU A 40 12.68 -6.71 1.08
CA LEU A 40 11.57 -5.77 1.21
C LEU A 40 11.99 -4.29 1.18
N THR A 41 13.29 -3.98 1.30
CA THR A 41 13.81 -2.61 1.10
C THR A 41 13.49 -2.04 -0.29
N GLN A 42 13.40 -2.90 -1.31
CA GLN A 42 13.11 -2.52 -2.70
C GLN A 42 11.76 -1.81 -2.86
N VAL A 43 10.83 -2.04 -1.93
CA VAL A 43 9.48 -1.44 -1.91
C VAL A 43 9.25 -0.58 -0.67
N ASN A 44 10.33 -0.24 0.04
CA ASN A 44 10.31 0.56 1.26
C ASN A 44 9.28 0.05 2.28
N ALA A 45 9.22 -1.28 2.48
CA ALA A 45 8.32 -1.85 3.45
C ALA A 45 8.73 -1.44 4.88
N ILE A 46 7.74 -1.17 5.72
CA ILE A 46 7.95 -0.69 7.08
C ILE A 46 7.81 -1.86 8.05
N PRO A 47 8.86 -2.26 8.78
CA PRO A 47 8.74 -3.31 9.79
C PRO A 47 7.89 -2.82 10.97
N ASP A 48 6.95 -3.65 11.41
CA ASP A 48 6.21 -3.50 12.67
C ASP A 48 6.36 -4.78 13.49
N THR A 49 7.17 -4.66 14.55
CA THR A 49 7.49 -5.78 15.44
C THR A 49 6.80 -5.72 16.79
N ARG A 50 5.78 -4.87 16.95
CA ARG A 50 5.06 -4.72 18.24
C ARG A 50 4.21 -5.94 18.57
N ASP A 51 3.49 -6.46 17.57
CA ASP A 51 2.52 -7.57 17.71
C ASP A 51 2.78 -8.68 16.67
N GLY A 52 4.02 -9.16 16.59
CA GLY A 52 4.45 -10.19 15.63
C GLY A 52 5.55 -9.69 14.69
N LEU A 53 5.79 -10.40 13.59
CA LEU A 53 6.81 -10.02 12.61
C LEU A 53 6.12 -9.59 11.32
N ARG A 54 5.72 -8.32 11.25
CA ARG A 54 4.98 -7.78 10.10
C ARG A 54 5.78 -6.74 9.35
N PHE A 55 5.48 -6.61 8.06
CA PHE A 55 5.93 -5.51 7.22
C PHE A 55 4.73 -4.89 6.53
N THR A 56 4.56 -3.58 6.67
CA THR A 56 3.56 -2.83 5.92
C THR A 56 4.13 -2.44 4.57
N ILE A 57 3.47 -2.85 3.49
CA ILE A 57 3.82 -2.55 2.10
C ILE A 57 2.75 -1.60 1.55
N ARG A 58 3.21 -0.46 1.02
CA ARG A 58 2.34 0.53 0.38
C ARG A 58 2.49 0.43 -1.12
N VAL A 59 1.36 0.36 -1.83
CA VAL A 59 1.31 0.15 -3.27
C VAL A 59 0.53 1.27 -3.94
N ALA A 60 1.08 1.78 -5.04
CA ALA A 60 0.43 2.72 -5.94
C ALA A 60 0.03 2.02 -7.24
N HIS A 61 -1.12 2.41 -7.79
CA HIS A 61 -1.61 1.88 -9.05
C HIS A 61 -0.89 2.54 -10.24
N ARG A 62 -1.51 3.55 -10.86
CA ARG A 62 -0.97 4.33 -11.99
C ARG A 62 -0.29 5.63 -11.55
N PHE A 63 -0.65 6.14 -10.36
CA PHE A 63 -0.13 7.37 -9.79
C PHE A 63 -0.11 7.26 -8.26
N GLY A 64 0.72 8.07 -7.60
CA GLY A 64 0.87 8.08 -6.14
C GLY A 64 2.33 8.01 -5.70
N HIS A 65 2.56 8.12 -4.39
CA HIS A 65 3.89 8.16 -3.76
C HIS A 65 4.40 6.80 -3.23
N ALA A 66 3.74 5.70 -3.59
CA ALA A 66 4.03 4.36 -3.06
C ALA A 66 4.66 3.45 -4.13
N ALA A 67 5.08 2.23 -3.76
CA ALA A 67 5.73 1.32 -4.70
C ALA A 67 4.77 0.90 -5.82
N ALA A 68 5.24 0.87 -7.06
CA ALA A 68 4.41 0.46 -8.20
C ALA A 68 4.09 -1.04 -8.14
N VAL A 69 2.91 -1.43 -8.65
CA VAL A 69 2.47 -2.85 -8.72
C VAL A 69 3.55 -3.80 -9.26
N PRO A 70 4.26 -3.50 -10.37
CA PRO A 70 5.28 -4.41 -10.88
C PRO A 70 6.48 -4.59 -9.94
N ALA A 71 6.86 -3.54 -9.21
CA ALA A 71 7.97 -3.59 -8.25
C ALA A 71 7.59 -4.47 -7.04
N VAL A 72 6.40 -4.28 -6.49
CA VAL A 72 5.87 -5.12 -5.40
C VAL A 72 5.79 -6.58 -5.83
N ARG A 73 5.22 -6.84 -7.01
CA ARG A 73 5.16 -8.19 -7.58
C ARG A 73 6.55 -8.82 -7.73
N ALA A 74 7.54 -8.08 -8.21
CA ALA A 74 8.91 -8.57 -8.37
C ALA A 74 9.55 -8.90 -7.02
N THR A 75 9.40 -8.03 -6.02
CA THR A 75 9.91 -8.28 -4.65
C THR A 75 9.24 -9.49 -4.01
N LEU A 76 7.92 -9.64 -4.14
CA LEU A 76 7.21 -10.83 -3.62
C LEU A 76 7.68 -12.12 -4.30
N ARG A 77 7.99 -12.07 -5.60
CA ARG A 77 8.56 -13.22 -6.31
C ARG A 77 9.93 -13.61 -5.75
N LEU A 78 10.79 -12.65 -5.43
CA LEU A 78 12.08 -12.93 -4.79
C LEU A 78 11.88 -13.61 -3.43
N LEU A 79 10.89 -13.17 -2.63
CA LEU A 79 10.56 -13.84 -1.37
C LEU A 79 10.09 -15.28 -1.58
N ASP A 80 9.22 -15.52 -2.57
CA ASP A 80 8.76 -16.86 -2.95
C ASP A 80 9.94 -17.75 -3.41
N GLU A 81 10.83 -17.23 -4.25
CA GLU A 81 12.02 -17.94 -4.77
C GLU A 81 13.03 -18.27 -3.65
N GLN A 82 13.15 -17.42 -2.62
CA GLN A 82 13.98 -17.68 -1.44
C GLN A 82 13.26 -18.55 -0.37
N GLY A 83 12.02 -18.97 -0.61
CA GLY A 83 11.26 -19.81 0.32
C GLY A 83 10.94 -19.11 1.64
N ILE A 84 10.73 -17.79 1.61
CA ILE A 84 10.33 -17.01 2.78
C ILE A 84 8.88 -17.35 3.15
N ASP A 85 8.69 -17.82 4.38
CA ASP A 85 7.39 -18.29 4.87
C ASP A 85 6.56 -17.12 5.42
N ALA A 86 5.70 -16.56 4.57
CA ALA A 86 4.89 -15.39 4.90
C ALA A 86 3.49 -15.44 4.28
N ALA A 87 2.61 -14.55 4.74
CA ALA A 87 1.26 -14.37 4.20
C ALA A 87 0.92 -12.88 4.02
N LEU A 88 0.09 -12.56 3.03
CA LEU A 88 -0.39 -11.21 2.78
C LEU A 88 -1.80 -11.00 3.34
N ALA A 89 -2.02 -9.84 3.95
CA ALA A 89 -3.32 -9.37 4.39
C ALA A 89 -3.59 -7.97 3.83
N LEU A 90 -4.78 -7.78 3.28
CA LEU A 90 -5.24 -6.45 2.88
C LEU A 90 -5.57 -5.60 4.11
N ARG A 91 -5.02 -4.39 4.19
CA ARG A 91 -5.28 -3.45 5.30
C ARG A 91 -6.17 -2.29 4.90
N ASP A 92 -5.87 -1.62 3.79
CA ASP A 92 -6.61 -0.45 3.33
C ASP A 92 -6.57 -0.33 1.80
N VAL A 93 -7.62 0.25 1.23
CA VAL A 93 -7.70 0.59 -0.20
C VAL A 93 -8.34 1.96 -0.34
N ARG A 94 -7.70 2.84 -1.12
CA ARG A 94 -8.30 4.10 -1.55
C ARG A 94 -8.65 4.02 -3.02
N ALA A 95 -9.94 4.07 -3.31
CA ALA A 95 -10.52 4.14 -4.64
C ALA A 95 -11.47 5.33 -4.75
N GLY A 96 -11.84 5.68 -5.97
CA GLY A 96 -12.62 6.87 -6.25
C GLY A 96 -11.77 8.12 -6.47
N ARG A 97 -12.39 9.11 -7.10
CA ARG A 97 -11.85 10.46 -7.25
C ARG A 97 -12.50 11.36 -6.21
N ALA A 98 -11.73 11.76 -5.21
CA ALA A 98 -12.12 12.88 -4.35
C ALA A 98 -11.84 14.20 -5.07
N GLU A 99 -12.79 15.11 -5.02
CA GLU A 99 -12.57 16.44 -5.56
C GLU A 99 -11.45 17.15 -4.79
N VAL A 100 -10.43 17.59 -5.52
CA VAL A 100 -9.36 18.40 -4.96
C VAL A 100 -9.81 19.85 -5.00
N VAL A 101 -10.06 20.43 -3.82
CA VAL A 101 -10.33 21.86 -3.68
C VAL A 101 -9.04 22.56 -3.24
N PRO A 102 -8.27 23.21 -4.15
CA PRO A 102 -6.98 23.81 -3.81
C PRO A 102 -7.19 25.10 -3.01
N MET A 103 -7.39 24.96 -1.69
CA MET A 103 -7.57 26.06 -0.74
C MET A 103 -6.26 26.54 -0.11
N TRP A 104 -5.13 25.96 -0.51
CA TRP A 104 -3.81 26.42 -0.08
C TRP A 104 -3.59 27.88 -0.50
N GLY A 105 -3.08 28.70 0.42
CA GLY A 105 -2.86 30.14 0.20
C GLY A 105 -4.12 31.01 0.04
N ARG A 106 -5.33 30.43 0.08
CA ARG A 106 -6.58 31.21 -0.01
C ARG A 106 -6.90 31.91 1.32
N PRO A 107 -7.35 33.17 1.31
CA PRO A 107 -7.84 33.84 2.53
C PRO A 107 -9.02 33.11 3.16
N GLU A 108 -9.22 33.28 4.46
CA GLU A 108 -10.32 32.65 5.19
C GLU A 108 -11.72 33.07 4.67
N SER A 109 -11.86 34.31 4.20
CA SER A 109 -13.09 34.79 3.56
C SER A 109 -13.51 33.94 2.35
N VAL A 110 -12.54 33.54 1.51
CA VAL A 110 -12.77 32.67 0.34
C VAL A 110 -13.19 31.27 0.79
N ARG A 111 -12.56 30.73 1.83
CA ARG A 111 -12.89 29.40 2.35
C ARG A 111 -14.32 29.35 2.93
N ARG A 112 -14.70 30.37 3.69
CA ARG A 112 -16.06 30.52 4.26
C ARG A 112 -17.11 30.67 3.16
N GLU A 113 -16.81 31.48 2.14
CA GLU A 113 -17.70 31.69 1.01
C GLU A 113 -17.94 30.40 0.23
N PHE A 114 -16.87 29.67 -0.05
CA PHE A 114 -16.94 28.39 -0.72
C PHE A 114 -17.78 27.36 0.05
N GLN A 115 -17.62 27.31 1.37
CA GLN A 115 -18.45 26.44 2.23
C GLN A 115 -19.92 26.82 2.16
N ARG A 116 -20.24 28.13 2.22
CA ARG A 116 -21.60 28.64 2.12
C ARG A 116 -22.28 28.26 0.81
N LEU A 117 -21.57 28.41 -0.32
CA LEU A 117 -22.10 28.07 -1.65
C LEU A 117 -22.34 26.57 -1.83
N ARG A 118 -21.60 25.71 -1.14
CA ARG A 118 -21.77 24.24 -1.22
C ARG A 118 -22.91 23.67 -0.38
N MET A 119 -23.40 24.43 0.59
CA MET A 119 -24.51 24.02 1.45
C MET A 119 -25.88 24.39 0.87
N GLN A 120 -25.91 25.04 -0.30
CA GLN A 120 -27.12 25.35 -1.09
C GLN A 120 -27.33 24.29 -2.16
#